data_AF-A0A9P1KGD1-F1
#
_entry.id   AF-A0A9P1KGD1-F1
#
_cell.length_a   1.000
_cell.length_b   1.000
_cell.length_c   1.000
_cell.angle_alpha   90.00
_cell.angle_beta   90.00
_cell.angle_gamma   90.00
#
_symmetry.space_group_name_H-M   'P 1'
#
loop_
_entity.id
_entity.type
_entity.pdbx_description
1 polymer ?
#
loop_
_entity_poly.entity_id
_entity_poly.type
_entity_poly.pdbx_seq_one_letter_code
_entity_poly.pdbx_strand_id
1 'polypeptide(L)' 'MQGFQTGDMVKTVAGAGKKIRTYLGSVGIRSSGSFNVTTARGWCKASATNTVQLYKKDGYAYGY' A
#
# COMPACT_ATOMS: atom_id res chain seq x y z
N MET A 1 -8.42 10.28 -3.02
CA MET A 1 -7.99 8.89 -3.28
C MET A 1 -8.94 8.29 -4.30
N GLN A 2 -8.53 8.15 -5.55
CA GLN A 2 -9.35 7.52 -6.58
C GLN A 2 -8.67 6.22 -6.98
N GLY A 3 -9.12 5.09 -6.41
CA GLY A 3 -8.76 3.77 -6.93
C GLY A 3 -8.52 2.68 -5.90
N PHE A 4 -7.91 3.00 -4.76
CA PHE A 4 -7.58 2.01 -3.72
C PHE A 4 -8.79 1.73 -2.81
N GLN A 5 -8.93 0.48 -2.39
CA GLN A 5 -9.83 0.04 -1.34
C GLN A 5 -9.06 -0.67 -0.21
N THR A 6 -9.66 -0.73 0.98
CA THR A 6 -9.07 -1.45 2.10
C THR A 6 -8.92 -2.93 1.76
N GLY A 7 -7.70 -3.44 1.89
CA GLY A 7 -7.35 -4.82 1.56
C GLY A 7 -6.77 -5.01 0.16
N ASP A 8 -6.73 -3.97 -0.69
CA ASP A 8 -5.99 -4.04 -1.95
C ASP A 8 -4.50 -4.21 -1.69
N MET A 9 -3.86 -5.08 -2.47
CA MET A 9 -2.42 -5.29 -2.42
C MET A 9 -1.72 -4.26 -3.29
N VAL A 10 -0.79 -3.53 -2.69
CA VAL A 10 -0.08 -2.44 -3.34
C VAL A 10 1.42 -2.53 -3.14
N LYS A 11 2.14 -1.91 -4.07
CA LYS A 11 3.56 -1.64 -3.98
C LYS A 11 3.73 -0.14 -3.74
N THR A 12 4.34 0.25 -2.63
CA THR A 12 4.61 1.65 -2.32
C THR A 12 6.10 1.89 -2.13
N VAL A 13 6.58 3.02 -2.63
CA VAL A 13 7.96 3.47 -2.41
C VAL A 13 7.95 4.48 -1.27
N ALA A 14 8.55 4.11 -0.14
CA ALA A 14 8.63 4.96 1.03
C ALA A 14 10.09 5.27 1.42
N GLY A 15 10.29 6.50 1.86
CA GLY A 15 11.61 7.06 2.17
C GLY A 15 11.93 8.27 1.29
N ALA A 16 12.83 9.13 1.76
CA ALA A 16 13.34 10.29 1.05
C ALA A 16 14.88 10.26 1.04
N GLY A 17 15.50 10.73 -0.04
CA GLY A 17 16.97 10.75 -0.18
C GLY A 17 17.59 9.36 -0.33
N LYS A 18 18.69 9.09 0.39
CA LYS A 18 19.51 7.87 0.23
C LYS A 18 18.88 6.58 0.77
N LYS A 19 17.74 6.66 1.48
CA LYS A 19 17.03 5.52 2.11
C LYS A 19 15.66 5.26 1.48
N ILE A 20 15.60 5.27 0.15
CA ILE A 20 14.40 4.85 -0.58
C ILE A 20 14.26 3.32 -0.46
N ARG A 21 13.09 2.86 -0.01
CA ARG A 21 12.77 1.44 0.08
C ARG A 21 11.38 1.18 -0.52
N THR A 22 11.28 0.05 -1.19
CA THR A 22 10.04 -0.42 -1.79
C THR A 22 9.38 -1.41 -0.85
N TYR A 23 8.09 -1.21 -0.60
CA TYR A 23 7.28 -1.99 0.32
C TYR A 23 6.11 -2.62 -0.42
N LEU A 24 5.85 -3.88 -0.13
CA LEU A 24 4.70 -4.64 -0.61
C LEU A 24 3.79 -4.92 0.57
N GLY A 25 2.50 -4.65 0.42
CA GLY A 25 1.55 -4.79 1.52
C GLY A 25 0.11 -4.44 1.15
N SER A 26 -0.79 -4.59 2.11
CA SER A 26 -2.21 -4.28 1.95
C SER A 26 -2.54 -2.85 2.38
N VAL A 27 -3.47 -2.20 1.67
CA VAL A 27 -3.92 -0.85 1.98
C VAL A 27 -4.95 -0.85 3.12
N GLY A 28 -4.79 0.06 4.07
CA GLY A 28 -5.83 0.45 5.03
C GLY A 28 -6.22 1.90 4.82
N ILE A 29 -7.48 2.15 4.42
CA ILE A 29 -8.00 3.51 4.20
C ILE A 29 -8.68 4.02 5.46
N ARG A 30 -8.38 5.25 5.86
CA ARG A 30 -9.06 5.97 6.95
C ARG A 30 -10.15 6.89 6.41
N SER A 31 -11.15 7.19 7.24
CA SER A 31 -12.21 8.17 6.94
C SER A 31 -11.66 9.55 6.58
N SER A 32 -10.48 9.92 7.09
CA SER A 32 -9.80 11.17 6.76
C SER A 32 -9.23 11.24 5.34
N GLY A 33 -9.37 10.19 4.53
CA GLY A 33 -8.84 10.16 3.16
C GLY A 33 -7.33 9.97 3.08
N SER A 34 -6.71 9.51 4.18
CA SER A 34 -5.32 9.04 4.23
C SER A 34 -5.26 7.53 4.39
N PHE A 35 -4.20 6.88 3.92
CA PHE A 35 -4.04 5.43 4.02
C PHE A 35 -2.68 5.03 4.57
N ASN A 36 -2.62 3.83 5.11
CA ASN A 36 -1.39 3.14 5.46
C ASN A 36 -1.25 1.87 4.64
N VAL A 37 -0.02 1.43 4.43
CA VAL A 37 0.28 0.13 3.83
C VAL A 37 0.82 -0.76 4.93
N THR A 38 0.13 -1.89 5.15
CA THR A 38 0.53 -2.91 6.11
C THR A 38 1.39 -3.94 5.39
N THR A 39 2.64 -4.04 5.80
CA THR A 39 3.65 -4.95 5.24
C THR A 39 3.96 -6.04 6.26
N ALA A 40 4.65 -7.10 5.84
CA ALA A 40 5.10 -8.17 6.74
C ALA A 40 5.99 -7.66 7.90
N ARG A 41 6.66 -6.51 7.73
CA ARG A 41 7.56 -5.92 8.75
C ARG A 41 6.87 -4.86 9.62
N GLY A 42 5.55 -4.66 9.46
CA GLY A 42 4.79 -3.61 10.12
C GLY A 42 4.11 -2.68 9.13
N TRP A 43 3.62 -1.54 9.59
CA TRP A 43 2.90 -0.59 8.75
C TRP A 43 3.77 0.61 8.38
N CYS A 44 3.51 1.19 7.21
CA CYS A 44 4.15 2.44 6.76
C CYS A 44 3.10 3.43 6.27
N LYS A 45 3.38 4.73 6.40
CA LYS A 45 2.61 5.77 5.72
C LYS A 45 2.97 5.78 4.24
N ALA A 46 1.96 5.75 3.38
CA ALA A 46 2.11 5.78 1.94
C ALA A 46 1.30 6.93 1.35
N SER A 47 1.74 7.42 0.20
CA SER A 47 1.01 8.41 -0.61
C SER A 47 0.50 7.74 -1.88
N ALA A 48 -0.68 8.15 -2.34
CA ALA A 48 -1.28 7.62 -3.56
C ALA A 48 -0.39 7.86 -4.79
N THR A 49 0.41 8.93 -4.77
CA THR A 49 1.35 9.28 -5.86
C THR A 49 2.50 8.29 -6.01
N ASN A 50 2.92 7.66 -4.91
CA ASN A 50 4.09 6.76 -4.88
C ASN A 50 3.66 5.30 -4.66
N THR A 51 2.38 5.01 -4.87
CA THR A 51 1.78 3.70 -4.62
C THR A 51 1.15 3.19 -5.90
N VAL A 52 1.50 1.96 -6.27
CA VAL A 52 0.97 1.27 -7.44
C VAL A 52 0.13 0.09 -6.97
N GLN A 53 -1.09 -0.01 -7.50
CA GLN A 53 -1.95 -1.15 -7.24
C GLN A 53 -1.43 -2.39 -7.95
N LEU A 54 -1.31 -3.50 -7.22
CA LEU A 54 -0.91 -4.79 -7.79
C LEU A 54 -2.12 -5.69 -7.98
N TYR A 55 -2.83 -5.93 -6.88
CA TYR A 55 -3.98 -6.83 -6.85
C TYR A 55 -5.13 -6.16 -6.12
N LYS A 56 -6.33 -6.27 -6.69
CA LYS A 56 -7.54 -5.93 -5.94
C LYS A 56 -7.83 -7.03 -4.94
N LYS A 57 -8.54 -6.69 -3.87
CA LYS A 57 -9.17 -7.70 -3.03
C LYS A 57 -10.38 -8.31 -3.78
N ASP A 58 -10.12 -8.99 -4.88
CA ASP A 58 -11.11 -9.69 -5.71
C ASP A 58 -11.36 -11.13 -5.21
N GLY A 59 -10.70 -11.54 -4.13
CA GLY A 59 -10.88 -12.85 -3.49
C GLY A 59 -9.88 -13.90 -3.95
N TYR A 60 -8.98 -13.57 -4.87
CA TYR A 60 -7.91 -14.47 -5.30
C TYR A 60 -6.65 -14.23 -4.46
N ALA A 61 -6.33 -15.18 -3.58
CA ALA A 61 -5.09 -15.18 -2.82
C ALA A 61 -3.95 -15.61 -3.73
N TYR A 62 -3.28 -14.66 -4.38
CA TYR A 62 -1.98 -14.93 -4.99
C TYR A 62 -0.97 -15.19 -3.86
N GLY A 63 -0.70 -16.47 -3.60
CA GLY A 63 0.33 -16.90 -2.66
C GLY A 63 1.69 -16.43 -3.15
N TYR A 64 2.31 -15.52 -2.40
CA TYR A 64 3.70 -15.10 -2.57
C TYR A 64 4.51 -15.58 -1.37
#